data_AF-A0A9D6RJ60-F1
#
_entry.id   AF-A0A9D6RJ60-F1
#
_cell.length_a   1.000
_cell.length_b   1.000
_cell.length_c   1.000
_cell.angle_alpha   90.00
_cell.angle_beta   90.00
_cell.angle_gamma   90.00
#
_symmetry.space_group_name_H-M   'P 1'
#
loop_
_entity.id
_entity.type
_entity.pdbx_description
1 polymer ?
#
loop_
_entity_poly.entity_id
_entity_poly.type
_entity_poly.pdbx_seq_one_letter_code
_entity_poly.pdbx_strand_id
1 'polypeptide(L)'
;MTVKKRDILQEQVRLAIKLIPGMQISSIIVALALSYSVLNIVPGVNIALWLCGIAVVAGTRVLMTMKFEKYKSGPFDGAKWERAYIFSSIFSGIVWGSSAYLILPSGNPGIEVLFVASVAGLSAATTVSHSSLKYGPAAWMTPVLTTYCSRFLFTGDQQAQILGGLLALLLVVLVYYSFKHNNVITNSISLQFVNLELIDEVRNVSKKQEKFVSIVAHDLRSPLTGIKGMIEIAEGKNNESWAEVRENAAAKQITDTIDGLLAMIENLLNHSRLKSGKIAPEKRFVFARNLVESQIAGIIHAAALKKITVNNDVPNDMRIFADPQLIGQVFHNLLLNAVKFTNEGGAITVFRTSPESSDIAVRDNGVGIREEYMADIFSDDVKTTTFGTAGEKGTGLGLPYSHDIMTTHDGDLKAGRAEGGGTVITVCLPHRRPKILLVERPDESADSIKSAVAKIGDVDLAEVDSGRGALEILGKASPNLAIISLDSDKDGAIALIKKIRGIPRFRFLPIIALAKPAGPGDETDKLRVRLLELGVNELLVKPFLESELTKQANFYLR
;
A
#
# COMPACT_ATOMS: atom_id res chain seq x y z
N MET A 1 -3.09 10.07 5.85
CA MET A 1 -3.97 9.62 6.96
C MET A 1 -3.76 10.41 8.27
N THR A 2 -4.19 11.67 8.29
CA THR A 2 -4.72 12.46 9.43
C THR A 2 -4.61 13.91 9.00
N VAL A 3 -5.71 14.49 8.54
CA VAL A 3 -5.82 15.96 8.47
C VAL A 3 -5.50 16.46 9.87
N LYS A 4 -4.40 17.22 10.03
CA LYS A 4 -4.00 17.64 11.37
C LYS A 4 -5.09 18.57 11.88
N LYS A 5 -5.56 18.37 13.12
CA LYS A 5 -6.52 19.27 13.79
C LYS A 5 -6.10 20.75 13.68
N ARG A 6 -4.79 20.99 13.57
CA ARG A 6 -4.18 22.30 13.34
C ARG A 6 -4.61 22.96 12.03
N ASP A 7 -4.74 22.20 10.95
CA ASP A 7 -5.07 22.72 9.62
C ASP A 7 -6.55 23.12 9.54
N ILE A 8 -7.42 22.32 10.18
CA ILE A 8 -8.85 22.62 10.33
C ILE A 8 -9.05 23.93 11.12
N LEU A 9 -8.34 24.07 12.25
CA LEU A 9 -8.44 25.29 13.08
C LEU A 9 -7.96 26.54 12.34
N GLN A 10 -6.92 26.42 11.50
CA GLN A 10 -6.45 27.54 10.68
C GLN A 10 -7.52 28.01 9.69
N GLU A 11 -8.19 27.09 8.99
CA GLU A 11 -9.28 27.46 8.08
C GLU A 11 -10.49 28.04 8.83
N GLN A 12 -10.84 27.49 9.99
CA GLN A 12 -11.90 28.03 10.85
C GLN A 12 -11.64 29.48 11.26
N VAL A 13 -10.41 29.79 11.70
CA VAL A 13 -10.00 31.16 12.05
C VAL A 13 -10.03 32.07 10.81
N ARG A 14 -9.57 31.58 9.66
CA ARG A 14 -9.57 32.36 8.41
C ARG A 14 -10.99 32.73 7.98
N LEU A 15 -11.94 31.79 8.09
CA LEU A 15 -13.37 32.05 7.85
C LEU A 15 -13.94 33.06 8.86
N ALA A 16 -13.62 32.91 10.15
CA ALA A 16 -14.10 33.82 11.20
C ALA A 16 -13.67 35.28 10.97
N ILE A 17 -12.41 35.48 10.58
CA ILE A 17 -11.84 36.83 10.37
C ILE A 17 -12.37 37.44 9.07
N LYS A 18 -12.58 36.65 8.01
CA LYS A 18 -13.15 37.12 6.74
C LYS A 18 -14.54 37.75 6.90
N LEU A 19 -15.31 37.31 7.89
CA LEU A 19 -16.67 37.80 8.16
C LEU A 19 -16.69 39.08 9.03
N ILE A 20 -15.57 39.48 9.65
CA ILE A 20 -15.49 40.66 10.54
C ILE A 20 -16.02 41.94 9.90
N PRO A 21 -15.58 42.35 8.69
CA PRO A 21 -15.99 43.64 8.13
C PRO A 21 -17.51 43.78 7.96
N GLY A 22 -18.18 42.75 7.43
CA GLY A 22 -19.63 42.75 7.26
C GLY A 22 -20.39 42.87 8.58
N MET A 23 -19.91 42.19 9.63
CA MET A 23 -20.49 42.27 10.97
C MET A 23 -20.32 43.65 11.62
N GLN A 24 -19.21 44.34 11.37
CA GLN A 24 -19.00 45.69 11.93
C GLN A 24 -19.93 46.72 11.27
N ILE A 25 -20.15 46.61 9.96
CA ILE A 25 -21.08 47.50 9.25
C ILE A 25 -22.50 47.37 9.81
N SER A 26 -23.02 46.14 9.95
CA SER A 26 -24.35 45.92 10.51
C SER A 26 -24.44 46.38 11.97
N SER A 27 -23.40 46.12 12.78
CA SER A 27 -23.32 46.55 14.18
C SER A 27 -23.41 48.08 14.30
N ILE A 28 -22.66 48.84 13.48
CA ILE A 28 -22.66 50.31 13.54
C ILE A 28 -24.02 50.87 13.13
N ILE A 29 -24.64 50.33 12.06
CA ILE A 29 -25.96 50.78 11.59
C ILE A 29 -27.02 50.59 12.69
N VAL A 30 -27.06 49.41 13.32
CA VAL A 30 -28.02 49.15 14.40
C VAL A 30 -27.75 50.04 15.62
N ALA A 31 -26.49 50.26 15.99
CA ALA A 31 -26.14 51.13 17.12
C ALA A 31 -26.57 52.59 16.90
N LEU A 32 -26.41 53.12 15.68
CA LEU A 32 -26.86 54.46 15.33
C LEU A 32 -28.40 54.57 15.34
N ALA A 33 -29.10 53.56 14.83
CA ALA A 33 -30.56 53.53 14.83
C ALA A 33 -31.14 53.48 16.26
N LEU A 34 -30.59 52.63 17.13
CA LEU A 34 -30.99 52.56 18.54
C LEU A 34 -30.70 53.87 19.28
N SER A 35 -29.52 54.47 19.04
CA SER A 35 -29.17 55.76 19.63
C SER A 35 -30.13 56.87 19.21
N TYR A 36 -30.50 56.92 17.93
CA TYR A 36 -31.48 57.88 17.41
C TYR A 36 -32.84 57.75 18.08
N SER A 37 -33.29 56.52 18.35
CA SER A 37 -34.59 56.25 18.99
C SER A 37 -34.71 56.77 20.43
N VAL A 38 -33.59 57.08 21.09
CA VAL A 38 -33.54 57.51 22.51
C VAL A 38 -32.96 58.91 22.72
N LEU A 39 -32.63 59.66 21.66
CA LEU A 39 -31.95 60.97 21.73
C LEU A 39 -32.63 61.98 22.67
N ASN A 40 -33.96 61.96 22.73
CA ASN A 40 -34.75 62.92 23.53
C ASN A 40 -35.18 62.35 24.89
N ILE A 41 -34.77 61.14 25.23
CA ILE A 41 -35.25 60.38 26.41
C ILE A 41 -34.10 60.12 27.39
N VAL A 42 -32.91 59.83 26.87
CA VAL A 42 -31.73 59.45 27.66
C VAL A 42 -30.69 60.58 27.61
N PRO A 43 -29.92 60.81 28.70
CA PRO A 43 -28.83 61.78 28.69
C PRO A 43 -27.84 61.54 27.55
N GLY A 44 -27.54 62.58 26.76
CA GLY A 44 -26.63 62.50 25.62
C GLY A 44 -25.23 61.98 25.97
N VAL A 45 -24.78 62.16 27.22
CA VAL A 45 -23.51 61.61 27.73
C VAL A 45 -23.50 60.08 27.71
N ASN A 46 -24.62 59.41 28.05
CA ASN A 46 -24.69 57.95 28.05
C ASN A 46 -24.68 57.40 26.62
N ILE A 47 -25.36 58.08 25.70
CA ILE A 47 -25.38 57.75 24.26
C ILE A 47 -23.96 57.90 23.69
N ALA A 48 -23.28 59.01 23.97
CA ALA A 48 -21.92 59.26 23.52
C ALA A 48 -20.94 58.22 24.08
N LEU A 49 -21.01 57.90 25.38
CA LEU A 49 -20.17 56.90 26.01
C LEU A 49 -20.33 55.52 25.36
N TRP A 50 -21.58 55.11 25.09
CA TRP A 50 -21.87 53.82 24.47
C TRP A 50 -21.39 53.77 23.00
N LEU A 51 -21.66 54.81 22.21
CA LEU A 51 -21.18 54.91 20.82
C LEU A 51 -19.65 54.95 20.74
N CYS A 52 -18.97 55.61 21.68
CA CYS A 52 -17.52 55.56 21.81
C CYS A 52 -17.04 54.11 22.05
N GLY A 53 -17.71 53.34 22.91
CA GLY A 53 -17.43 51.93 23.11
C GLY A 53 -17.58 51.11 21.82
N ILE A 54 -18.65 51.32 21.07
CA ILE A 54 -18.89 50.66 19.76
C ILE A 54 -17.79 51.02 18.77
N ALA A 55 -17.38 52.28 18.70
CA ALA A 55 -16.30 52.75 17.81
C ALA A 55 -14.94 52.11 18.18
N VAL A 56 -14.62 51.96 19.46
CA VAL A 56 -13.41 51.27 19.93
C VAL A 56 -13.43 49.79 19.52
N VAL A 57 -14.56 49.10 19.70
CA VAL A 57 -14.73 47.71 19.25
C VAL A 57 -14.53 47.59 17.74
N ALA A 58 -15.17 48.46 16.96
CA ALA A 58 -15.03 48.46 15.51
C ALA A 58 -13.56 48.71 15.08
N GLY A 59 -12.88 49.69 15.67
CA GLY A 59 -11.48 49.99 15.40
C GLY A 59 -10.55 48.81 15.71
N THR A 60 -10.69 48.17 16.88
CA THR A 60 -9.88 47.00 17.25
C THR A 60 -10.11 45.82 16.29
N ARG A 61 -11.34 45.61 15.82
CA ARG A 61 -11.70 44.57 14.85
C ARG A 61 -11.14 44.84 13.46
N VAL A 62 -11.15 46.09 13.00
CA VAL A 62 -10.50 46.49 11.74
C VAL A 62 -9.00 46.23 11.80
N LEU A 63 -8.33 46.64 12.88
CA LEU A 63 -6.90 46.38 13.09
C LEU A 63 -6.57 44.89 13.12
N MET A 64 -7.44 44.08 13.74
CA MET A 64 -7.30 42.62 13.76
C MET A 64 -7.33 42.04 12.34
N THR A 65 -8.29 42.46 11.51
CA THR A 65 -8.40 42.02 10.11
C THR A 65 -7.19 42.45 9.29
N MET A 66 -6.77 43.72 9.37
CA MET A 66 -5.59 44.23 8.68
C MET A 66 -4.31 43.48 9.08
N LYS A 67 -4.15 43.15 10.37
CA LYS A 67 -3.01 42.37 10.85
C LYS A 67 -3.05 40.94 10.34
N PHE A 68 -4.24 40.36 10.17
CA PHE A 68 -4.43 38.99 9.69
C PHE A 68 -4.22 38.87 8.17
N GLU A 69 -4.43 39.92 7.38
CA GLU A 69 -4.15 39.91 5.93
C GLU A 69 -2.70 39.53 5.61
N LYS A 70 -1.74 39.83 6.51
CA LYS A 70 -0.34 39.41 6.38
C LYS A 70 -0.14 37.89 6.39
N TYR A 71 -1.12 37.13 6.88
CA TYR A 71 -1.10 35.67 6.99
C TYR A 71 -2.04 34.98 5.99
N LYS A 72 -2.57 35.72 5.01
CA LYS A 72 -3.60 35.23 4.06
C LYS A 72 -3.21 33.92 3.36
N SER A 73 -1.93 33.73 3.08
CA SER A 73 -1.41 32.57 2.34
C SER A 73 -0.39 31.72 3.12
N GLY A 74 -0.12 32.06 4.39
CA GLY A 74 0.95 31.42 5.18
C GLY A 74 0.44 30.66 6.40
N PRO A 75 1.24 29.72 6.95
CA PRO A 75 0.90 29.05 8.20
C PRO A 75 0.95 30.04 9.36
N PHE A 76 -0.02 29.96 10.25
CA PHE A 76 -0.06 30.78 11.47
C PHE A 76 -0.48 29.94 12.68
N ASP A 77 -0.32 30.50 13.87
CA ASP A 77 -0.80 29.88 15.11
C ASP A 77 -2.32 30.08 15.25
N GLY A 78 -3.09 29.07 14.85
CA GLY A 78 -4.55 29.08 14.92
C GLY A 78 -5.08 29.32 16.33
N ALA A 79 -4.46 28.73 17.35
CA ALA A 79 -4.92 28.84 18.74
C ALA A 79 -4.72 30.25 19.29
N LYS A 80 -3.62 30.92 18.92
CA LYS A 80 -3.39 32.33 19.31
C LYS A 80 -4.46 33.26 18.73
N TRP A 81 -4.80 33.10 17.46
CA TRP A 81 -5.80 33.93 16.79
C TRP A 81 -7.23 33.60 17.23
N GLU A 82 -7.53 32.33 17.50
CA GLU A 82 -8.79 31.92 18.12
C GLU A 82 -9.00 32.61 19.47
N ARG A 83 -8.00 32.56 20.37
CA ARG A 83 -8.08 33.24 21.68
C ARG A 83 -8.28 34.75 21.52
N ALA A 84 -7.54 35.38 20.61
CA ALA A 84 -7.69 36.82 20.34
C ALA A 84 -9.10 37.15 19.81
N TYR A 85 -9.64 36.32 18.94
CA TYR A 85 -11.00 36.48 18.40
C TYR A 85 -12.06 36.34 19.49
N ILE A 86 -11.98 35.29 20.31
CA ILE A 86 -12.91 35.03 21.41
C ILE A 86 -12.87 36.20 22.41
N PHE A 87 -11.69 36.66 22.81
CA PHE A 87 -11.55 37.80 23.72
C PHE A 87 -12.20 39.07 23.16
N SER A 88 -11.93 39.38 21.88
CA SER A 88 -12.57 40.51 21.21
C SER A 88 -14.08 40.35 21.09
N SER A 89 -14.60 39.11 21.00
CA SER A 89 -16.05 38.83 20.96
C SER A 89 -16.70 39.05 22.31
N ILE A 90 -16.06 38.63 23.40
CA ILE A 90 -16.52 38.91 24.77
C ILE A 90 -16.56 40.41 25.02
N PHE A 91 -15.48 41.12 24.68
CA PHE A 91 -15.42 42.57 24.87
C PHE A 91 -16.52 43.30 24.07
N SER A 92 -16.71 42.93 22.81
CA SER A 92 -17.82 43.45 22.00
C SER A 92 -19.19 43.14 22.62
N GLY A 93 -19.38 41.93 23.16
CA GLY A 93 -20.60 41.53 23.83
C GLY A 93 -20.87 42.32 25.11
N ILE A 94 -19.84 42.66 25.89
CA ILE A 94 -19.98 43.51 27.08
C ILE A 94 -20.39 44.93 26.68
N VAL A 95 -19.77 45.51 25.65
CA VAL A 95 -20.12 46.85 25.15
C VAL A 95 -21.57 46.88 24.67
N TRP A 96 -22.00 45.90 23.88
CA TRP A 96 -23.40 45.78 23.46
C TRP A 96 -24.34 45.54 24.66
N GLY A 97 -23.95 44.69 25.60
CA GLY A 97 -24.73 44.40 26.81
C GLY A 97 -24.92 45.59 27.74
N SER A 98 -23.96 46.52 27.77
CA SER A 98 -24.04 47.75 28.59
C SER A 98 -25.16 48.70 28.15
N SER A 99 -25.65 48.57 26.90
CA SER A 99 -26.80 49.35 26.41
C SER A 99 -28.05 49.17 27.27
N ALA A 100 -28.24 47.99 27.86
CA ALA A 100 -29.36 47.67 28.76
C ALA A 100 -29.44 48.57 30.00
N TYR A 101 -28.31 49.16 30.43
CA TYR A 101 -28.23 50.03 31.60
C TYR A 101 -27.91 51.48 31.25
N LEU A 102 -27.16 51.73 30.17
CA LEU A 102 -26.75 53.08 29.77
C LEU A 102 -27.85 53.83 29.01
N ILE A 103 -28.51 53.16 28.06
CA ILE A 103 -29.35 53.82 27.05
C ILE A 103 -30.75 53.22 26.87
N LEU A 104 -31.08 52.13 27.55
CA LEU A 104 -32.44 51.57 27.54
C LEU A 104 -33.34 52.36 28.52
N PRO A 105 -34.30 53.17 28.04
CA PRO A 105 -35.22 53.88 28.92
C PRO A 105 -36.21 52.90 29.56
N SER A 106 -36.62 53.17 30.80
CA SER A 106 -37.61 52.34 31.52
C SER A 106 -39.00 52.94 31.39
N GLY A 107 -40.02 52.09 31.21
CA GLY A 107 -41.42 52.53 31.15
C GLY A 107 -41.88 52.96 29.76
N ASN A 108 -41.13 52.61 28.71
CA ASN A 108 -41.56 52.77 27.31
C ASN A 108 -41.52 51.41 26.59
N PRO A 109 -42.64 50.65 26.60
CA PRO A 109 -42.67 49.29 26.04
C PRO A 109 -42.27 49.21 24.57
N GLY A 110 -42.58 50.24 23.77
CA GLY A 110 -42.23 50.28 22.35
C GLY A 110 -40.72 50.31 22.10
N ILE A 111 -40.00 51.10 22.90
CA ILE A 111 -38.54 51.19 22.81
C ILE A 111 -37.89 49.94 23.41
N GLU A 112 -38.42 49.41 24.52
CA GLU A 112 -37.92 48.17 25.12
C GLU A 112 -37.99 46.99 24.15
N VAL A 113 -39.11 46.82 23.43
CA VAL A 113 -39.26 45.79 22.40
C VAL A 113 -38.30 46.02 21.23
N LEU A 114 -38.08 47.27 20.80
CA LEU A 114 -37.12 47.59 19.72
C LEU A 114 -35.69 47.17 20.08
N PHE A 115 -35.25 47.46 21.30
CA PHE A 115 -33.92 47.07 21.79
C PHE A 115 -33.79 45.55 21.90
N VAL A 116 -34.80 44.88 22.47
CA VAL A 116 -34.79 43.42 22.59
C VAL A 116 -34.82 42.74 21.22
N ALA A 117 -35.65 43.21 20.29
CA ALA A 117 -35.70 42.69 18.93
C ALA A 117 -34.35 42.85 18.21
N SER A 118 -33.70 44.00 18.38
CA SER A 118 -32.37 44.28 17.79
C SER A 118 -31.30 43.36 18.35
N VAL A 119 -31.25 43.19 19.68
CA VAL A 119 -30.27 42.34 20.35
C VAL A 119 -30.52 40.86 20.09
N ALA A 120 -31.78 40.41 20.06
CA ALA A 120 -32.16 39.05 19.69
C ALA A 120 -31.78 38.75 18.23
N GLY A 121 -32.06 39.68 17.31
CA GLY A 121 -31.71 39.57 15.89
C GLY A 121 -30.20 39.51 15.66
N LEU A 122 -29.43 40.38 16.32
CA LEU A 122 -27.96 40.35 16.27
C LEU A 122 -27.41 39.05 16.88
N SER A 123 -27.96 38.59 18.01
CA SER A 123 -27.57 37.32 18.63
C SER A 123 -27.81 36.13 17.71
N ALA A 124 -28.96 36.08 17.03
CA ALA A 124 -29.24 35.08 16.01
C ALA A 124 -28.28 35.18 14.81
N ALA A 125 -27.94 36.38 14.34
CA ALA A 125 -26.95 36.54 13.27
C ALA A 125 -25.56 35.99 13.66
N THR A 126 -25.14 36.16 14.93
CA THR A 126 -23.85 35.63 15.40
C THR A 126 -23.77 34.11 15.38
N THR A 127 -24.88 33.37 15.46
CA THR A 127 -24.86 31.90 15.36
C THR A 127 -24.40 31.42 13.99
N VAL A 128 -24.44 32.26 12.96
CA VAL A 128 -23.90 31.94 11.63
C VAL A 128 -22.50 32.57 11.47
N SER A 129 -22.33 33.83 11.86
CA SER A 129 -21.11 34.57 11.53
C SER A 129 -19.90 34.25 12.42
N HIS A 130 -20.11 33.73 13.63
CA HIS A 130 -19.02 33.38 14.57
C HIS A 130 -18.81 31.86 14.73
N SER A 131 -19.71 31.04 14.20
CA SER A 131 -19.79 29.58 14.46
C SER A 131 -18.69 28.75 13.85
N SER A 132 -17.86 29.34 12.98
CA SER A 132 -16.62 28.71 12.55
C SER A 132 -15.70 28.40 13.73
N LEU A 133 -15.81 29.14 14.84
CA LEU A 133 -15.13 28.87 16.11
C LEU A 133 -16.12 28.36 17.16
N LYS A 134 -15.76 27.29 17.87
CA LYS A 134 -16.65 26.55 18.79
C LYS A 134 -17.32 27.45 19.83
N TYR A 135 -16.56 28.38 20.40
CA TYR A 135 -17.03 29.30 21.44
C TYR A 135 -17.29 30.72 20.91
N GLY A 136 -17.14 30.95 19.60
CA GLY A 136 -17.24 32.28 19.00
C GLY A 136 -18.60 32.97 19.20
N PRO A 137 -19.74 32.32 18.90
CA PRO A 137 -21.05 32.93 19.08
C PRO A 137 -21.40 33.11 20.56
N ALA A 138 -21.19 32.06 21.38
CA ALA A 138 -21.44 32.10 22.83
C ALA A 138 -20.67 33.24 23.52
N ALA A 139 -19.40 33.45 23.14
CA ALA A 139 -18.56 34.54 23.64
C ALA A 139 -19.19 35.92 23.44
N TRP A 140 -19.96 36.15 22.37
CA TRP A 140 -20.60 37.43 22.11
C TRP A 140 -22.02 37.50 22.72
N MET A 141 -22.86 36.49 22.49
CA MET A 141 -24.27 36.54 22.90
C MET A 141 -24.47 36.41 24.41
N THR A 142 -23.61 35.68 25.12
CA THR A 142 -23.79 35.45 26.56
C THR A 142 -23.67 36.76 27.36
N PRO A 143 -22.62 37.59 27.21
CA PRO A 143 -22.58 38.89 27.87
C PRO A 143 -23.77 39.79 27.53
N VAL A 144 -24.18 39.83 26.26
CA VAL A 144 -25.28 40.69 25.81
C VAL A 144 -26.62 40.23 26.39
N LEU A 145 -27.02 38.98 26.17
CA LEU A 145 -28.33 38.50 26.62
C LEU A 145 -28.41 38.42 28.14
N THR A 146 -27.32 38.10 28.83
CA THR A 146 -27.32 38.04 30.31
C THR A 146 -27.50 39.42 30.93
N THR A 147 -26.90 40.49 30.39
CA THR A 147 -27.12 41.84 30.92
C THR A 147 -28.57 42.30 30.71
N TYR A 148 -29.17 42.01 29.56
CA TYR A 148 -30.59 42.30 29.31
C TYR A 148 -31.52 41.48 30.22
N CYS A 149 -31.24 40.18 30.39
CA CYS A 149 -31.97 39.33 31.33
C CYS A 149 -31.89 39.92 32.75
N SER A 150 -30.69 40.31 33.20
CA SER A 150 -30.51 40.90 34.52
C SER A 150 -31.31 42.19 34.69
N ARG A 151 -31.30 43.08 33.69
CA ARG A 151 -32.01 44.35 33.74
C ARG A 151 -33.51 44.12 33.91
N PHE A 152 -34.09 43.27 33.07
CA PHE A 152 -35.53 43.02 33.08
C PHE A 152 -36.01 42.20 34.29
N LEU A 153 -35.21 41.28 34.81
CA LEU A 153 -35.57 40.50 36.00
C LEU A 153 -35.56 41.34 37.28
N PHE A 154 -34.58 42.25 37.44
CA PHE A 154 -34.40 42.99 38.70
C PHE A 154 -35.09 44.36 38.73
N THR A 155 -35.32 44.99 37.57
CA THR A 155 -35.86 46.37 37.51
C THR A 155 -37.15 46.49 36.72
N GLY A 156 -37.64 45.37 36.18
CA GLY A 156 -38.82 45.32 35.33
C GLY A 156 -40.12 45.12 36.10
N ASP A 157 -41.22 45.57 35.50
CA ASP A 157 -42.56 45.14 35.85
C ASP A 157 -42.81 43.68 35.43
N GLN A 158 -44.04 43.18 35.64
CA GLN A 158 -44.39 41.80 35.27
C GLN A 158 -44.14 41.50 33.77
N GLN A 159 -44.34 42.47 32.88
CA GLN A 159 -44.14 42.30 31.44
C GLN A 159 -42.65 42.20 31.09
N ALA A 160 -41.83 43.06 31.68
CA ALA A 160 -40.38 43.01 31.55
C ALA A 160 -39.81 41.69 32.12
N GLN A 161 -40.28 41.20 33.27
CA GLN A 161 -39.83 39.91 33.82
C GLN A 161 -40.08 38.73 32.86
N ILE A 162 -41.25 38.72 32.19
CA ILE A 162 -41.56 37.72 31.15
C ILE A 162 -40.58 37.84 29.98
N LEU A 163 -40.29 39.07 29.53
CA LEU A 163 -39.33 39.33 28.45
C LEU A 163 -37.92 38.86 28.82
N GLY A 164 -37.49 39.08 30.07
CA GLY A 164 -36.24 38.56 30.62
C GLY A 164 -36.17 37.03 30.62
N GLY A 165 -37.26 36.36 31.01
CA GLY A 165 -37.37 34.90 30.95
C GLY A 165 -37.29 34.35 29.51
N LEU A 166 -37.96 35.02 28.56
CA LEU A 166 -37.89 34.66 27.14
C LEU A 166 -36.49 34.86 26.56
N LEU A 167 -35.76 35.91 26.98
CA LEU A 167 -34.37 36.14 26.57
C LEU A 167 -33.41 35.09 27.14
N ALA A 168 -33.63 34.63 28.38
CA ALA A 168 -32.86 33.54 28.97
C ALA A 168 -33.08 32.23 28.20
N LEU A 169 -34.33 31.93 27.84
CA LEU A 169 -34.66 30.77 26.98
C LEU A 169 -34.01 30.90 25.60
N LEU A 170 -34.08 32.08 24.98
CA LEU A 170 -33.44 32.35 23.70
C LEU A 170 -31.92 32.13 23.77
N LEU A 171 -31.26 32.58 24.84
CA LEU A 171 -29.82 32.36 25.05
C LEU A 171 -29.48 30.87 25.05
N VAL A 172 -30.22 30.05 25.81
CA VAL A 172 -30.00 28.59 25.86
C VAL A 172 -30.15 27.97 24.47
N VAL A 173 -31.21 28.35 23.74
CA VAL A 173 -31.49 27.85 22.38
C VAL A 173 -30.38 28.25 21.40
N LEU A 174 -29.95 29.52 21.41
CA LEU A 174 -28.91 30.01 20.51
C LEU A 174 -27.54 29.39 20.82
N VAL A 175 -27.20 29.16 22.09
CA VAL A 175 -25.96 28.46 22.48
C VAL A 175 -26.00 27.00 21.99
N TYR A 176 -27.12 26.31 22.15
CA TYR A 176 -27.29 24.94 21.63
C TYR A 176 -27.11 24.88 20.10
N TYR A 177 -27.81 25.75 19.35
CA TYR A 177 -27.68 25.81 17.90
C TYR A 177 -26.30 26.25 17.44
N SER A 178 -25.62 27.13 18.18
CA SER A 178 -24.24 27.53 17.93
C SER A 178 -23.29 26.32 17.94
N PHE A 179 -23.36 25.48 18.98
CA PHE A 179 -22.54 24.27 19.04
C PHE A 179 -22.88 23.28 17.93
N LYS A 180 -24.18 23.10 17.63
CA LYS A 180 -24.62 22.23 16.54
C LYS A 180 -24.10 22.71 15.18
N HIS A 181 -24.16 24.02 14.92
CA HIS A 181 -23.70 24.59 13.66
C HIS A 181 -22.16 24.57 13.53
N ASN A 182 -21.42 24.77 14.62
CA ASN A 182 -19.97 24.58 14.63
C ASN A 182 -19.55 23.16 14.24
N ASN A 183 -20.26 22.14 14.74
CA ASN A 183 -19.99 20.74 14.37
C ASN A 183 -20.20 20.52 12.86
N VAL A 184 -21.26 21.11 12.28
CA VAL A 184 -21.52 21.02 10.82
C VAL A 184 -20.40 21.66 10.02
N ILE A 185 -19.93 22.86 10.40
CA ILE A 185 -18.82 23.53 9.71
C ILE A 185 -17.52 22.74 9.84
N THR A 186 -17.22 22.25 11.05
CA THR A 186 -16.01 21.44 11.31
C THR A 186 -15.99 20.18 10.43
N ASN A 187 -17.13 19.48 10.35
CA ASN A 187 -17.27 18.31 9.49
C ASN A 187 -17.13 18.68 8.02
N SER A 188 -17.75 19.77 7.57
CA SER A 188 -17.65 20.23 6.18
C SER A 188 -16.21 20.54 5.77
N ILE A 189 -15.44 21.25 6.60
CA ILE A 189 -14.02 21.52 6.36
C ILE A 189 -13.21 20.22 6.34
N SER A 190 -13.45 19.32 7.30
CA SER A 190 -12.77 18.01 7.32
C SER A 190 -13.05 17.19 6.05
N LEU A 191 -14.31 17.17 5.59
CA LEU A 191 -14.71 16.50 4.35
C LEU A 191 -14.03 17.13 3.12
N GLN A 192 -13.87 18.45 3.07
CA GLN A 192 -13.14 19.12 1.98
C GLN A 192 -11.68 18.66 1.91
N PHE A 193 -10.99 18.56 3.05
CA PHE A 193 -9.61 18.06 3.08
C PHE A 193 -9.50 16.60 2.62
N VAL A 194 -10.40 15.73 3.09
CA VAL A 194 -10.45 14.33 2.66
C VAL A 194 -10.72 14.22 1.16
N ASN A 195 -11.65 15.03 0.62
CA ASN A 195 -11.95 15.05 -0.81
C ASN A 195 -10.75 15.51 -1.65
N LEU A 196 -9.99 16.50 -1.19
CA LEU A 196 -8.78 16.95 -1.89
C LEU A 196 -7.70 15.85 -1.93
N GLU A 197 -7.47 15.17 -0.79
CA GLU A 197 -6.54 14.03 -0.71
C GLU A 197 -6.97 12.91 -1.68
N LEU A 198 -8.27 12.59 -1.74
CA LEU A 198 -8.82 11.57 -2.62
C LEU A 198 -8.69 11.95 -4.11
N ILE A 199 -8.91 13.22 -4.46
CA ILE A 199 -8.71 13.73 -5.82
C ILE A 199 -7.25 13.59 -6.24
N ASP A 200 -6.31 13.90 -5.36
CA ASP A 200 -4.87 13.77 -5.64
C ASP A 200 -4.45 12.30 -5.78
N GLU A 201 -4.99 11.39 -4.97
CA GLU A 201 -4.77 9.95 -5.11
C GLU A 201 -5.26 9.42 -6.46
N VAL A 202 -6.51 9.75 -6.83
CA VAL A 202 -7.09 9.37 -8.13
C VAL A 202 -6.24 9.92 -9.28
N ARG A 203 -5.82 11.19 -9.22
CA ARG A 203 -4.95 11.79 -10.24
C ARG A 203 -3.61 11.06 -10.36
N ASN A 204 -3.02 10.66 -9.25
CA ASN A 204 -1.75 9.92 -9.28
C ASN A 204 -1.90 8.55 -9.94
N VAL A 205 -3.00 7.84 -9.65
CA VAL A 205 -3.32 6.57 -10.31
C VAL A 205 -3.54 6.77 -11.81
N SER A 206 -4.36 7.76 -12.20
CA SER A 206 -4.62 8.06 -13.61
C SER A 206 -3.34 8.42 -14.38
N LYS A 207 -2.45 9.25 -13.81
CA LYS A 207 -1.16 9.59 -14.44
C LYS A 207 -0.28 8.35 -14.67
N LYS A 208 -0.21 7.43 -13.71
CA LYS A 208 0.52 6.17 -13.86
C LYS A 208 -0.06 5.32 -15.00
N GLN A 209 -1.39 5.25 -15.09
CA GLN A 209 -2.08 4.52 -16.14
C GLN A 209 -1.85 5.14 -17.53
N GLU A 210 -1.94 6.46 -17.67
CA GLU A 210 -1.65 7.16 -18.93
C GLU A 210 -0.21 6.93 -19.38
N LYS A 211 0.76 7.03 -18.46
CA LYS A 211 2.17 6.77 -18.74
C LYS A 211 2.39 5.33 -19.19
N PHE A 212 1.77 4.36 -18.51
CA PHE A 212 1.82 2.94 -18.90
C PHE A 212 1.28 2.74 -20.33
N VAL A 213 0.08 3.25 -20.64
CA VAL A 213 -0.51 3.14 -21.98
C VAL A 213 0.39 3.79 -23.04
N SER A 214 1.00 4.94 -22.74
CA SER A 214 1.94 5.62 -23.65
C SER A 214 3.17 4.77 -23.96
N ILE A 215 3.80 4.18 -22.93
CA ILE A 215 4.96 3.28 -23.08
C ILE A 215 4.61 2.08 -23.97
N VAL A 216 3.47 1.45 -23.68
CA VAL A 216 2.98 0.28 -24.44
C VAL A 216 2.74 0.64 -25.91
N ALA A 217 2.04 1.74 -26.17
CA ALA A 217 1.76 2.19 -27.54
C ALA A 217 3.04 2.50 -28.31
N HIS A 218 4.03 3.12 -27.67
CA HIS A 218 5.32 3.42 -28.28
C HIS A 218 6.08 2.13 -28.65
N ASP A 219 6.15 1.18 -27.71
CA ASP A 219 6.94 -0.03 -27.90
C ASP A 219 6.26 -1.04 -28.85
N LEU A 220 4.94 -0.96 -29.04
CA LEU A 220 4.22 -1.64 -30.12
C LEU A 220 4.37 -0.96 -31.49
N ARG A 221 4.46 0.38 -31.54
CA ARG A 221 4.59 1.11 -32.82
C ARG A 221 5.86 0.73 -33.57
N SER A 222 6.98 0.61 -32.86
CA SER A 222 8.28 0.34 -33.48
C SER A 222 8.34 -0.99 -34.27
N PRO A 223 7.94 -2.16 -33.72
CA PRO A 223 7.93 -3.41 -34.48
C PRO A 223 6.89 -3.38 -35.60
N LEU A 224 5.72 -2.75 -35.40
CA LEU A 224 4.71 -2.60 -36.46
C LEU A 224 5.20 -1.78 -37.66
N THR A 225 5.94 -0.70 -37.41
CA THR A 225 6.59 0.07 -38.49
C THR A 225 7.68 -0.76 -39.20
N GLY A 226 8.40 -1.61 -38.48
CA GLY A 226 9.38 -2.55 -39.05
C GLY A 226 8.73 -3.57 -39.97
N ILE A 227 7.64 -4.22 -39.53
CA ILE A 227 6.86 -5.15 -40.36
C ILE A 227 6.36 -4.44 -41.63
N LYS A 228 5.80 -3.24 -41.48
CA LYS A 228 5.33 -2.45 -42.62
C LYS A 228 6.44 -2.19 -43.64
N GLY A 229 7.62 -1.76 -43.19
CA GLY A 229 8.76 -1.51 -44.06
C GLY A 229 9.27 -2.79 -44.75
N MET A 230 9.23 -3.94 -44.07
CA MET A 230 9.61 -5.22 -44.67
C MET A 230 8.62 -5.69 -45.74
N ILE A 231 7.32 -5.46 -45.53
CA ILE A 231 6.29 -5.71 -46.54
C ILE A 231 6.51 -4.79 -47.75
N GLU A 232 6.76 -3.49 -47.53
CA GLU A 232 7.06 -2.53 -48.62
C GLU A 232 8.33 -2.92 -49.42
N ILE A 233 9.35 -3.48 -48.76
CA ILE A 233 10.57 -4.00 -49.40
C ILE A 233 10.25 -5.25 -50.23
N ALA A 234 9.44 -6.16 -49.70
CA ALA A 234 9.01 -7.37 -50.42
C ALA A 234 8.14 -7.02 -51.65
N GLU A 235 7.32 -5.98 -51.57
CA GLU A 235 6.48 -5.48 -52.69
C GLU A 235 7.27 -4.68 -53.76
N GLY A 236 8.54 -4.34 -53.49
CA GLY A 236 9.37 -3.50 -54.36
C GLY A 236 9.71 -4.14 -55.72
N LYS A 237 9.19 -3.57 -56.81
CA LYS A 237 9.24 -4.10 -58.20
C LYS A 237 10.59 -4.02 -58.96
N ASN A 238 11.74 -3.87 -58.30
CA ASN A 238 13.03 -3.74 -59.01
C ASN A 238 13.97 -4.93 -58.77
N ASN A 239 14.33 -5.60 -59.88
CA ASN A 239 15.24 -6.75 -60.08
C ASN A 239 14.72 -8.15 -59.72
N GLU A 240 14.26 -8.88 -60.75
CA GLU A 240 13.86 -10.30 -60.71
C GLU A 240 14.98 -11.24 -60.24
N SER A 241 16.26 -10.88 -60.42
CA SER A 241 17.41 -11.72 -60.07
C SER A 241 17.64 -11.93 -58.55
N TRP A 242 16.97 -11.17 -57.68
CA TRP A 242 17.10 -11.27 -56.22
C TRP A 242 15.75 -11.43 -55.50
N ALA A 243 14.66 -11.63 -56.24
CA ALA A 243 13.29 -11.64 -55.71
C ALA A 243 13.09 -12.74 -54.65
N GLU A 244 13.49 -13.99 -54.95
CA GLU A 244 13.29 -15.13 -54.05
C GLU A 244 14.14 -15.06 -52.77
N VAL A 245 15.36 -14.50 -52.85
CA VAL A 245 16.24 -14.27 -51.69
C VAL A 245 15.71 -13.13 -50.82
N ARG A 246 15.17 -12.07 -51.44
CA ARG A 246 14.52 -10.95 -50.73
C ARG A 246 13.21 -11.37 -50.05
N GLU A 247 12.34 -12.10 -50.74
CA GLU A 247 11.07 -12.57 -50.18
C GLU A 247 11.31 -13.49 -48.98
N ASN A 248 12.23 -14.45 -49.09
CA ASN A 248 12.54 -15.36 -47.98
C ASN A 248 13.18 -14.63 -46.78
N ALA A 249 14.08 -13.67 -47.02
CA ALA A 249 14.68 -12.86 -45.96
C ALA A 249 13.66 -11.93 -45.28
N ALA A 250 12.79 -11.27 -46.06
CA ALA A 250 11.73 -10.41 -45.56
C ALA A 250 10.67 -11.21 -44.78
N ALA A 251 10.23 -12.36 -45.30
CA ALA A 251 9.28 -13.24 -44.62
C ALA A 251 9.81 -13.76 -43.28
N LYS A 252 11.09 -14.17 -43.23
CA LYS A 252 11.74 -14.57 -41.98
C LYS A 252 11.79 -13.41 -40.97
N GLN A 253 12.19 -12.22 -41.41
CA GLN A 253 12.30 -11.06 -40.53
C GLN A 253 10.94 -10.54 -40.05
N ILE A 254 9.88 -10.65 -40.88
CA ILE A 254 8.50 -10.38 -40.48
C ILE A 254 8.06 -11.37 -39.39
N THR A 255 8.33 -12.67 -39.59
CA THR A 255 7.99 -13.72 -38.63
C THR A 255 8.68 -13.48 -37.28
N ASP A 256 9.99 -13.24 -37.29
CA ASP A 256 10.77 -12.92 -36.09
C ASP A 256 10.23 -11.66 -35.36
N THR A 257 9.77 -10.65 -36.12
CA THR A 257 9.19 -9.42 -35.54
C THR A 257 7.81 -9.65 -34.94
N ILE A 258 6.99 -10.52 -35.55
CA ILE A 258 5.67 -10.91 -35.02
C ILE A 258 5.83 -11.72 -33.74
N ASP A 259 6.73 -12.70 -33.71
CA ASP A 259 6.99 -13.53 -32.54
C ASP A 259 7.47 -12.68 -31.35
N GLY A 260 8.36 -11.71 -31.61
CA GLY A 260 8.79 -10.73 -30.60
C GLY A 260 7.64 -9.85 -30.08
N LEU A 261 6.70 -9.46 -30.96
CA LEU A 261 5.54 -8.65 -30.59
C LEU A 261 4.54 -9.47 -29.74
N LEU A 262 4.31 -10.74 -30.08
CA LEU A 262 3.48 -11.65 -29.30
C LEU A 262 4.05 -11.87 -27.90
N ALA A 263 5.37 -12.14 -27.79
CA ALA A 263 6.05 -12.27 -26.50
C ALA A 263 5.93 -10.98 -25.65
N MET A 264 6.00 -9.80 -26.28
CA MET A 264 5.80 -8.54 -25.59
C MET A 264 4.37 -8.36 -25.07
N ILE A 265 3.35 -8.69 -25.88
CA ILE A 265 1.94 -8.65 -25.47
C ILE A 265 1.70 -9.61 -24.30
N GLU A 266 2.24 -10.83 -24.37
CA GLU A 266 2.09 -11.83 -23.31
C GLU A 266 2.74 -11.38 -22.00
N ASN A 267 3.97 -10.86 -22.06
CA ASN A 267 4.63 -10.27 -20.89
C ASN A 267 3.81 -9.12 -20.27
N LEU A 268 3.19 -8.28 -21.10
CA LEU A 268 2.36 -7.17 -20.65
C LEU A 268 1.06 -7.64 -19.99
N LEU A 269 0.39 -8.63 -20.57
CA LEU A 269 -0.81 -9.24 -20.00
C LEU A 269 -0.50 -9.92 -18.66
N ASN A 270 0.61 -10.64 -18.58
CA ASN A 270 1.05 -11.29 -17.35
C ASN A 270 1.42 -10.26 -16.28
N HIS A 271 2.13 -9.19 -16.64
CA HIS A 271 2.42 -8.06 -15.75
C HIS A 271 1.14 -7.41 -15.20
N SER A 272 0.13 -7.15 -16.04
CA SER A 272 -1.16 -6.60 -15.62
C SER A 272 -1.95 -7.52 -14.69
N ARG A 273 -1.94 -8.84 -14.97
CA ARG A 273 -2.59 -9.84 -14.11
C ARG A 273 -1.90 -9.98 -12.75
N LEU A 274 -0.58 -9.91 -12.71
CA LEU A 274 0.21 -9.94 -11.49
C LEU A 274 -0.06 -8.69 -10.62
N LYS A 275 0.00 -7.48 -11.22
CA LYS A 275 -0.28 -6.22 -10.52
C LYS A 275 -1.71 -6.10 -9.99
N SER A 276 -2.68 -6.69 -10.66
CA SER A 276 -4.06 -6.72 -10.19
C SER A 276 -4.32 -7.75 -9.08
N GLY A 277 -3.30 -8.50 -8.65
CA GLY A 277 -3.42 -9.53 -7.62
C GLY A 277 -4.27 -10.74 -8.03
N LYS A 278 -4.57 -10.89 -9.33
CA LYS A 278 -5.40 -11.98 -9.84
C LYS A 278 -4.66 -13.30 -9.97
N ILE A 279 -3.33 -13.29 -9.90
CA ILE A 279 -2.48 -14.47 -9.89
C ILE A 279 -1.83 -14.55 -8.50
N ALA A 280 -2.17 -15.58 -7.74
CA ALA A 280 -1.47 -15.91 -6.50
C ALA A 280 -0.38 -16.96 -6.84
N PRO A 281 0.88 -16.75 -6.44
CA PRO A 281 1.96 -17.69 -6.73
C PRO A 281 1.75 -19.02 -5.99
N GLU A 282 1.87 -20.14 -6.70
CA GLU A 282 1.81 -21.50 -6.15
C GLU A 282 3.19 -21.92 -5.65
N LYS A 283 3.61 -21.33 -4.51
CA LYS A 283 4.95 -21.53 -3.95
C LYS A 283 5.15 -22.96 -3.43
N ARG A 284 6.21 -23.62 -3.87
CA ARG A 284 6.68 -24.92 -3.38
C ARG A 284 8.21 -24.99 -3.34
N PHE A 285 8.76 -26.00 -2.69
CA PHE A 285 10.20 -26.20 -2.68
C PHE A 285 10.67 -26.76 -4.02
N VAL A 286 11.63 -26.12 -4.66
CA VAL A 286 12.16 -26.58 -5.95
C VAL A 286 13.68 -26.59 -5.92
N PHE A 287 14.28 -27.55 -6.61
CA PHE A 287 15.73 -27.61 -6.78
C PHE A 287 16.17 -26.48 -7.72
N ALA A 288 16.92 -25.52 -7.18
CA ALA A 288 17.32 -24.32 -7.90
C ALA A 288 18.12 -24.64 -9.17
N ARG A 289 19.04 -25.62 -9.08
CA ARG A 289 19.85 -26.04 -10.22
C ARG A 289 19.01 -26.50 -11.39
N ASN A 290 18.04 -27.39 -11.17
CA ASN A 290 17.17 -27.92 -12.24
C ASN A 290 16.34 -26.81 -12.88
N LEU A 291 15.84 -25.87 -12.07
CA LEU A 291 15.11 -24.71 -12.57
C LEU A 291 16.01 -23.88 -13.49
N VAL A 292 17.22 -23.54 -13.04
CA VAL A 292 18.18 -22.77 -13.84
C VAL A 292 18.60 -23.53 -15.11
N GLU A 293 18.86 -24.84 -15.06
CA GLU A 293 19.20 -25.65 -16.23
C GLU A 293 18.11 -25.60 -17.32
N SER A 294 16.84 -25.70 -16.91
CA SER A 294 15.73 -25.58 -17.86
C SER A 294 15.67 -24.21 -18.55
N GLN A 295 16.05 -23.13 -17.85
CA GLN A 295 16.11 -21.79 -18.44
C GLN A 295 17.33 -21.61 -19.33
N ILE A 296 18.47 -22.21 -18.97
CA ILE A 296 19.69 -22.22 -19.81
C ILE A 296 19.40 -22.96 -21.14
N ALA A 297 18.67 -24.07 -21.10
CA ALA A 297 18.27 -24.78 -22.31
C ALA A 297 17.44 -23.88 -23.25
N GLY A 298 16.60 -23.00 -22.71
CA GLY A 298 15.81 -22.04 -23.48
C GLY A 298 16.61 -20.95 -24.19
N ILE A 299 17.82 -20.60 -23.70
CA ILE A 299 18.66 -19.55 -24.29
C ILE A 299 19.86 -20.09 -25.09
N ILE A 300 20.02 -21.41 -25.17
CA ILE A 300 21.25 -22.05 -25.67
C ILE A 300 21.55 -21.68 -27.12
N HIS A 301 20.52 -21.54 -27.96
CA HIS A 301 20.69 -21.15 -29.36
C HIS A 301 21.18 -19.71 -29.50
N ALA A 302 20.59 -18.78 -28.73
CA ALA A 302 21.00 -17.37 -28.73
C ALA A 302 22.43 -17.19 -28.20
N ALA A 303 22.79 -17.94 -27.14
CA ALA A 303 24.16 -17.94 -26.62
C ALA A 303 25.15 -18.52 -27.63
N ALA A 304 24.80 -19.60 -28.34
CA ALA A 304 25.66 -20.23 -29.34
C ALA A 304 25.93 -19.32 -30.54
N LEU A 305 24.94 -18.53 -31.00
CA LEU A 305 25.13 -17.55 -32.08
C LEU A 305 26.20 -16.50 -31.74
N LYS A 306 26.32 -16.12 -30.46
CA LYS A 306 27.36 -15.21 -29.95
C LYS A 306 28.59 -15.94 -29.37
N LYS A 307 28.68 -17.27 -29.49
CA LYS A 307 29.75 -18.08 -28.87
C LYS A 307 29.93 -17.81 -27.37
N ILE A 308 28.85 -17.50 -26.66
CA ILE A 308 28.88 -17.21 -25.22
C ILE A 308 28.87 -18.54 -24.45
N THR A 309 29.76 -18.66 -23.47
CA THR A 309 29.79 -19.82 -22.55
C THR A 309 28.84 -19.56 -21.38
N VAL A 310 27.96 -20.52 -21.06
CA VAL A 310 27.01 -20.41 -19.94
C VAL A 310 27.30 -21.49 -18.92
N ASN A 311 27.70 -21.10 -17.70
CA ASN A 311 28.05 -21.99 -16.60
C ASN A 311 26.98 -21.97 -15.51
N ASN A 312 26.64 -23.16 -15.00
CA ASN A 312 25.70 -23.32 -13.89
C ASN A 312 26.40 -23.91 -12.65
N ASP A 313 26.84 -23.00 -11.78
CA ASP A 313 27.54 -23.32 -10.53
C ASP A 313 26.58 -23.33 -9.33
N VAL A 314 25.26 -23.38 -9.57
CA VAL A 314 24.27 -23.56 -8.50
C VAL A 314 24.42 -24.97 -7.91
N PRO A 315 24.50 -25.13 -6.57
CA PRO A 315 24.59 -26.44 -5.93
C PRO A 315 23.40 -27.36 -6.24
N ASN A 316 23.66 -28.66 -6.40
CA ASN A 316 22.63 -29.68 -6.72
C ASN A 316 21.56 -29.83 -5.63
N ASP A 317 21.92 -29.56 -4.38
CA ASP A 317 21.11 -29.74 -3.18
C ASP A 317 20.37 -28.46 -2.76
N MET A 318 20.64 -27.32 -3.41
CA MET A 318 20.01 -26.05 -3.09
C MET A 318 18.51 -26.05 -3.42
N ARG A 319 17.68 -25.81 -2.40
CA ARG A 319 16.24 -25.62 -2.54
C ARG A 319 15.86 -24.15 -2.39
N ILE A 320 14.87 -23.73 -3.15
CA ILE A 320 14.22 -22.43 -3.01
C ILE A 320 12.72 -22.63 -2.84
N PHE A 321 12.07 -21.78 -2.05
CA PHE A 321 10.62 -21.84 -1.86
C PHE A 321 9.93 -20.82 -2.76
N ALA A 322 9.45 -21.27 -3.91
CA ALA A 322 8.94 -20.40 -4.94
C ALA A 322 7.95 -21.09 -5.90
N ASP A 323 7.23 -20.29 -6.67
CA ASP A 323 6.49 -20.76 -7.83
C ASP A 323 7.47 -21.00 -8.99
N PRO A 324 7.64 -22.25 -9.46
CA PRO A 324 8.67 -22.57 -10.45
C PRO A 324 8.43 -21.91 -11.81
N GLN A 325 7.18 -21.64 -12.19
CA GLN A 325 6.85 -20.99 -13.44
C GLN A 325 7.24 -19.51 -13.39
N LEU A 326 6.82 -18.81 -12.33
CA LEU A 326 7.10 -17.37 -12.18
C LEU A 326 8.59 -17.10 -11.94
N ILE A 327 9.24 -17.85 -11.05
CA ILE A 327 10.70 -17.71 -10.85
C ILE A 327 11.48 -18.16 -12.08
N GLY A 328 11.02 -19.19 -12.80
CA GLY A 328 11.59 -19.56 -14.09
C GLY A 328 11.61 -18.37 -15.06
N GLN A 329 10.52 -17.59 -15.12
CA GLN A 329 10.43 -16.41 -15.96
C GLN A 329 11.41 -15.29 -15.55
N VAL A 330 11.66 -15.11 -14.24
CA VAL A 330 12.71 -14.19 -13.74
C VAL A 330 14.07 -14.63 -14.29
N PHE A 331 14.46 -15.88 -14.09
CA PHE A 331 15.76 -16.37 -14.58
C PHE A 331 15.87 -16.31 -16.11
N HIS A 332 14.81 -16.63 -16.84
CA HIS A 332 14.76 -16.51 -18.29
C HIS A 332 15.05 -15.07 -18.75
N ASN A 333 14.38 -14.09 -18.15
CA ASN A 333 14.59 -12.67 -18.45
C ASN A 333 16.01 -12.20 -18.13
N LEU A 334 16.57 -12.63 -16.98
CA LEU A 334 17.94 -12.29 -16.59
C LEU A 334 18.97 -12.91 -17.54
N LEU A 335 18.80 -14.17 -17.91
CA LEU A 335 19.69 -14.89 -18.84
C LEU A 335 19.63 -14.31 -20.26
N LEU A 336 18.44 -13.98 -20.76
CA LEU A 336 18.31 -13.30 -22.05
C LEU A 336 18.99 -11.92 -22.06
N ASN A 337 18.79 -11.14 -21.00
CA ASN A 337 19.49 -9.86 -20.85
C ASN A 337 21.00 -10.05 -20.81
N ALA A 338 21.50 -11.04 -20.07
CA ALA A 338 22.93 -11.37 -20.03
C ALA A 338 23.48 -11.72 -21.42
N VAL A 339 22.81 -12.59 -22.19
CA VAL A 339 23.21 -12.92 -23.57
C VAL A 339 23.19 -11.69 -24.49
N LYS A 340 22.16 -10.85 -24.34
CA LYS A 340 21.99 -9.64 -25.15
C LYS A 340 23.13 -8.62 -24.93
N PHE A 341 23.57 -8.41 -23.69
CA PHE A 341 24.54 -7.38 -23.33
C PHE A 341 25.99 -7.89 -23.19
N THR A 342 26.20 -9.19 -23.38
CA THR A 342 27.53 -9.81 -23.46
C THR A 342 28.06 -9.77 -24.90
N ASN A 343 29.36 -9.50 -25.05
CA ASN A 343 30.03 -9.50 -26.36
C ASN A 343 30.24 -10.93 -26.88
N GLU A 344 30.52 -11.08 -28.18
CA GLU A 344 30.84 -12.39 -28.76
C GLU A 344 32.03 -13.03 -28.05
N GLY A 345 31.95 -14.33 -27.72
CA GLY A 345 32.98 -15.06 -26.98
C GLY A 345 33.01 -14.82 -25.46
N GLY A 346 32.03 -14.10 -24.91
CA GLY A 346 31.92 -13.84 -23.48
C GLY A 346 31.44 -15.05 -22.65
N ALA A 347 31.15 -14.79 -21.38
CA ALA A 347 30.74 -15.81 -20.41
C ALA A 347 29.65 -15.31 -19.46
N ILE A 348 28.73 -16.22 -19.13
CA ILE A 348 27.66 -16.01 -18.16
C ILE A 348 27.78 -17.12 -17.10
N THR A 349 27.68 -16.76 -15.82
CA THR A 349 27.72 -17.70 -14.69
C THR A 349 26.52 -17.50 -13.80
N VAL A 350 25.82 -18.59 -13.46
CA VAL A 350 24.76 -18.59 -12.45
C VAL A 350 25.27 -19.32 -11.21
N PHE A 351 25.22 -18.69 -10.04
CA PHE A 351 25.80 -19.24 -8.81
C PHE A 351 25.06 -18.80 -7.56
N ARG A 352 25.27 -19.51 -6.45
CA ARG A 352 24.76 -19.17 -5.12
C ARG A 352 25.69 -18.14 -4.45
N THR A 353 25.13 -17.06 -3.89
CA THR A 353 25.96 -15.98 -3.33
C THR A 353 26.69 -16.34 -2.03
N SER A 354 26.10 -17.21 -1.22
CA SER A 354 26.74 -17.73 0.01
C SER A 354 26.13 -19.08 0.44
N PRO A 355 26.86 -19.91 1.22
CA PRO A 355 26.42 -21.25 1.61
C PRO A 355 25.15 -21.34 2.47
N GLU A 356 24.69 -20.24 3.07
CA GLU A 356 23.47 -20.19 3.89
C GLU A 356 22.36 -19.34 3.24
N SER A 357 22.63 -18.66 2.12
CA SER A 357 21.64 -17.82 1.46
C SER A 357 20.80 -18.61 0.46
N SER A 358 19.53 -18.24 0.28
CA SER A 358 18.70 -18.70 -0.84
C SER A 358 18.87 -17.85 -2.10
N ASP A 359 19.82 -16.91 -2.08
CA ASP A 359 20.03 -15.98 -3.19
C ASP A 359 20.86 -16.62 -4.31
N ILE A 360 20.44 -16.33 -5.54
CA ILE A 360 21.06 -16.83 -6.76
C ILE A 360 21.44 -15.63 -7.63
N ALA A 361 22.70 -15.56 -8.02
CA ALA A 361 23.22 -14.48 -8.85
C ALA A 361 23.46 -14.95 -10.28
N VAL A 362 23.08 -14.09 -11.24
CA VAL A 362 23.44 -14.21 -12.65
C VAL A 362 24.51 -13.15 -12.93
N ARG A 363 25.71 -13.57 -13.32
CA ARG A 363 26.83 -12.70 -13.65
C ARG A 363 27.17 -12.83 -15.13
N ASP A 364 27.32 -11.70 -15.80
CA ASP A 364 27.87 -11.59 -17.15
C ASP A 364 29.18 -10.80 -17.16
N ASN A 365 30.01 -11.00 -18.19
CA ASN A 365 31.20 -10.19 -18.45
C ASN A 365 31.00 -9.20 -19.62
N GLY A 366 29.77 -8.72 -19.79
CA GLY A 366 29.38 -7.83 -20.86
C GLY A 366 29.77 -6.36 -20.64
N VAL A 367 29.04 -5.47 -21.31
CA VAL A 367 29.29 -4.01 -21.25
C VAL A 367 29.03 -3.39 -19.88
N GLY A 368 28.28 -4.08 -19.03
CA GLY A 368 27.86 -3.59 -17.72
C GLY A 368 26.78 -2.51 -17.79
N ILE A 369 26.22 -2.17 -16.62
CA ILE A 369 25.27 -1.08 -16.46
C ILE A 369 25.99 0.12 -15.86
N ARG A 370 25.67 1.34 -16.29
CA ARG A 370 26.23 2.57 -15.68
C ARG A 370 25.62 2.77 -14.30
N GLU A 371 26.43 3.21 -13.34
CA GLU A 371 26.04 3.41 -11.93
C GLU A 371 24.78 4.27 -11.77
N GLU A 372 24.63 5.30 -12.61
CA GLU A 372 23.47 6.20 -12.62
C GLU A 372 22.13 5.51 -12.92
N TYR A 373 22.14 4.35 -13.58
CA TYR A 373 20.92 3.59 -13.90
C TYR A 373 20.68 2.43 -12.92
N MET A 374 21.67 2.02 -12.12
CA MET A 374 21.63 0.81 -11.29
C MET A 374 20.44 0.78 -10.32
N ALA A 375 20.10 1.92 -9.73
CA ALA A 375 18.99 2.06 -8.79
C ALA A 375 17.61 2.00 -9.47
N ASP A 376 17.54 2.38 -10.76
CA ASP A 376 16.29 2.62 -11.47
C ASP A 376 15.95 1.52 -12.49
N ILE A 377 16.84 0.55 -12.74
CA ILE A 377 16.61 -0.49 -13.77
C ILE A 377 15.41 -1.40 -13.50
N PHE A 378 14.95 -1.47 -12.25
CA PHE A 378 13.77 -2.23 -11.84
C PHE A 378 12.48 -1.39 -11.81
N SER A 379 12.59 -0.09 -12.03
CA SER A 379 11.46 0.84 -11.97
C SER A 379 10.73 0.90 -13.31
N ASP A 380 9.39 0.94 -13.27
CA ASP A 380 8.56 1.25 -14.43
C ASP A 380 8.74 2.70 -14.92
N ASP A 381 9.32 3.57 -14.08
CA ASP A 381 9.32 5.00 -14.32
C ASP A 381 10.47 5.49 -15.20
N VAL A 382 11.54 4.71 -15.34
CA VAL A 382 12.78 5.11 -16.02
C VAL A 382 13.06 4.18 -17.19
N LYS A 383 13.06 4.74 -18.41
CA LYS A 383 13.39 3.97 -19.61
C LYS A 383 14.89 3.78 -19.71
N THR A 384 15.38 2.60 -19.36
CA THR A 384 16.81 2.23 -19.42
C THR A 384 17.17 1.43 -20.67
N THR A 385 16.28 1.39 -21.67
CA THR A 385 16.46 0.56 -22.87
C THR A 385 17.63 1.03 -23.73
N THR A 386 18.66 0.20 -23.82
CA THR A 386 19.77 0.34 -24.76
C THR A 386 19.74 -0.79 -25.80
N PHE A 387 20.46 -0.57 -26.91
CA PHE A 387 20.73 -1.63 -27.89
C PHE A 387 21.69 -2.65 -27.28
N GLY A 388 21.47 -3.93 -27.60
CA GLY A 388 22.38 -5.02 -27.26
C GLY A 388 23.66 -4.97 -28.08
N THR A 389 24.62 -5.83 -27.75
CA THR A 389 25.96 -5.86 -28.37
C THR A 389 25.92 -6.28 -29.85
N ALA A 390 24.84 -6.91 -30.31
CA ALA A 390 24.59 -7.25 -31.70
C ALA A 390 23.41 -6.46 -32.31
N GLY A 391 23.04 -5.32 -31.70
CA GLY A 391 21.99 -4.43 -32.20
C GLY A 391 20.57 -4.80 -31.74
N GLU A 392 20.42 -5.70 -30.78
CA GLU A 392 19.10 -6.15 -30.33
C GLU A 392 18.35 -5.05 -29.57
N LYS A 393 17.08 -4.81 -29.92
CA LYS A 393 16.25 -3.80 -29.24
C LYS A 393 15.59 -4.38 -27.98
N GLY A 394 15.66 -3.68 -26.86
CA GLY A 394 15.01 -4.10 -25.60
C GLY A 394 13.63 -3.46 -25.43
N THR A 395 12.69 -4.20 -24.85
CA THR A 395 11.35 -3.69 -24.52
C THR A 395 11.34 -2.87 -23.23
N GLY A 396 12.33 -3.04 -22.35
CA GLY A 396 12.41 -2.32 -21.06
C GLY A 396 11.44 -2.81 -19.99
N LEU A 397 10.58 -3.77 -20.31
CA LEU A 397 9.55 -4.29 -19.41
C LEU A 397 9.99 -5.54 -18.63
N GLY A 398 11.06 -6.21 -19.06
CA GLY A 398 11.47 -7.49 -18.49
C GLY A 398 11.98 -7.41 -17.04
N LEU A 399 12.79 -6.41 -16.70
CA LEU A 399 13.33 -6.25 -15.35
C LEU A 399 12.27 -5.74 -14.36
N PRO A 400 11.43 -4.73 -14.67
CA PRO A 400 10.32 -4.34 -13.80
C PRO A 400 9.34 -5.49 -13.53
N TYR A 401 8.98 -6.25 -14.56
CA TYR A 401 8.12 -7.42 -14.37
C TYR A 401 8.78 -8.52 -13.52
N SER A 402 10.09 -8.73 -13.68
CA SER A 402 10.83 -9.66 -12.82
C SER A 402 10.86 -9.18 -11.37
N HIS A 403 10.97 -7.88 -11.13
CA HIS A 403 10.90 -7.29 -9.79
C HIS A 403 9.52 -7.45 -9.15
N ASP A 404 8.44 -7.28 -9.91
CA ASP A 404 7.09 -7.55 -9.42
C ASP A 404 6.90 -9.02 -9.03
N ILE A 405 7.40 -9.96 -9.86
CA ILE A 405 7.41 -11.39 -9.50
C ILE A 405 8.13 -11.60 -8.17
N MET A 406 9.31 -11.01 -8.00
CA MET A 406 10.08 -11.12 -6.76
C MET A 406 9.35 -10.55 -5.56
N THR A 407 8.65 -9.43 -5.73
CA THR A 407 7.83 -8.82 -4.69
C THR A 407 6.71 -9.78 -4.24
N THR A 408 6.04 -10.48 -5.17
CA THR A 408 5.04 -11.51 -4.80
C THR A 408 5.65 -12.74 -4.11
N HIS A 409 6.95 -12.93 -4.26
CA HIS A 409 7.73 -13.99 -3.60
C HIS A 409 8.30 -13.58 -2.23
N ASP A 410 7.98 -12.38 -1.75
CA ASP A 410 8.57 -11.78 -0.55
C ASP A 410 10.10 -11.61 -0.68
N GLY A 411 10.59 -11.52 -1.92
CA GLY A 411 11.99 -11.39 -2.29
C GLY A 411 12.30 -10.05 -2.96
N ASP A 412 13.49 -9.95 -3.52
CA ASP A 412 14.02 -8.71 -4.11
C ASP A 412 14.99 -9.00 -5.29
N LEU A 413 15.25 -8.00 -6.13
CA LEU A 413 16.31 -8.05 -7.15
C LEU A 413 17.37 -6.99 -6.85
N LYS A 414 18.63 -7.40 -6.81
CA LYS A 414 19.76 -6.49 -6.61
C LYS A 414 20.68 -6.50 -7.80
N ALA A 415 20.99 -5.33 -8.33
CA ALA A 415 22.01 -5.16 -9.37
C ALA A 415 23.32 -4.68 -8.75
N GLY A 416 24.42 -5.20 -9.27
CA GLY A 416 25.77 -4.81 -8.92
C GLY A 416 26.71 -4.95 -10.10
N ARG A 417 27.94 -4.47 -9.93
CA ARG A 417 28.98 -4.58 -10.94
C ARG A 417 29.75 -5.89 -10.78
N ALA A 418 30.01 -6.59 -11.87
CA ALA A 418 30.85 -7.78 -11.84
C ALA A 418 32.34 -7.41 -11.76
N GLU A 419 33.13 -8.22 -11.04
CA GLU A 419 34.58 -8.12 -11.05
C GLU A 419 35.11 -8.38 -12.46
N GLY A 420 35.92 -7.45 -13.01
CA GLY A 420 36.43 -7.54 -14.39
C GLY A 420 35.54 -6.91 -15.46
N GLY A 421 34.42 -6.28 -15.08
CA GLY A 421 33.46 -5.68 -16.02
C GLY A 421 32.23 -6.58 -16.26
N GLY A 422 31.10 -5.95 -16.63
CA GLY A 422 29.80 -6.63 -16.74
C GLY A 422 28.86 -6.36 -15.57
N THR A 423 27.79 -7.15 -15.47
CA THR A 423 26.71 -6.98 -14.49
C THR A 423 26.55 -8.24 -13.65
N VAL A 424 26.20 -8.07 -12.37
CA VAL A 424 25.66 -9.14 -11.54
C VAL A 424 24.25 -8.75 -11.08
N ILE A 425 23.26 -9.60 -11.38
CA ILE A 425 21.90 -9.44 -10.85
C ILE A 425 21.62 -10.60 -9.91
N THR A 426 21.28 -10.29 -8.66
CA THR A 426 21.01 -11.24 -7.60
C THR A 426 19.51 -11.33 -7.35
N VAL A 427 18.99 -12.55 -7.48
CA VAL A 427 17.64 -12.94 -7.09
C VAL A 427 17.65 -13.26 -5.61
N CYS A 428 17.08 -12.38 -4.79
CA CYS A 428 17.04 -12.52 -3.34
C CYS A 428 15.72 -13.18 -2.91
N LEU A 429 15.77 -14.35 -2.28
CA LEU A 429 14.57 -15.08 -1.82
C LEU A 429 14.66 -15.33 -0.31
N PRO A 430 13.52 -15.30 0.41
CA PRO A 430 13.50 -15.70 1.81
C PRO A 430 14.02 -17.12 1.99
N HIS A 431 15.00 -17.27 2.89
CA HIS A 431 15.50 -18.59 3.23
C HIS A 431 14.42 -19.38 3.99
N ARG A 432 13.96 -20.49 3.41
CA ARG A 432 13.00 -21.41 4.01
C ARG A 432 13.52 -22.82 3.84
N ARG A 433 13.37 -23.64 4.88
CA ARG A 433 13.75 -25.06 4.87
C ARG A 433 12.50 -25.94 4.91
N PRO A 434 12.45 -27.05 4.16
CA PRO A 434 11.37 -28.01 4.30
C PRO A 434 11.41 -28.67 5.66
N LYS A 435 10.24 -28.87 6.27
CA LYS A 435 10.11 -29.52 7.58
C LYS A 435 9.80 -31.00 7.42
N ILE A 436 10.61 -31.87 8.01
CA ILE A 436 10.38 -33.32 8.03
C ILE A 436 9.98 -33.72 9.45
N LEU A 437 8.86 -34.43 9.59
CA LEU A 437 8.47 -35.09 10.82
C LEU A 437 8.96 -36.53 10.78
N LEU A 438 9.94 -36.88 11.61
CA LEU A 438 10.42 -38.26 11.76
C LEU A 438 9.83 -38.88 13.03
N VAL A 439 9.03 -39.92 12.85
CA VAL A 439 8.45 -40.72 13.94
C VAL A 439 9.18 -42.05 13.99
N GLU A 440 10.20 -42.13 14.85
CA GLU A 440 11.05 -43.33 15.01
C GLU A 440 11.45 -43.46 16.47
N ARG A 441 11.36 -44.68 17.01
CA ARG A 441 11.83 -44.96 18.37
C ARG A 441 13.34 -45.20 18.34
N PRO A 442 14.07 -44.89 19.43
CA PRO A 442 15.49 -45.22 19.50
C PRO A 442 15.67 -46.75 19.50
N ASP A 443 15.96 -47.30 18.33
CA ASP A 443 16.29 -48.70 18.07
C ASP A 443 17.58 -48.80 17.24
N GLU A 444 18.04 -50.02 16.93
CA GLU A 444 19.27 -50.23 16.14
C GLU A 444 19.23 -49.62 14.73
N SER A 445 18.05 -49.34 14.18
CA SER A 445 17.87 -48.75 12.84
C SER A 445 17.78 -47.22 12.87
N ALA A 446 17.55 -46.62 14.04
CA ALA A 446 17.33 -45.18 14.18
C ALA A 446 18.52 -44.36 13.67
N ASP A 447 19.76 -44.77 13.97
CA ASP A 447 20.96 -44.04 13.55
C ASP A 447 21.15 -44.04 12.03
N SER A 448 20.83 -45.15 11.35
CA SER A 448 20.89 -45.22 9.89
C SER A 448 19.82 -44.35 9.22
N ILE A 449 18.61 -44.29 9.79
CA ILE A 449 17.55 -43.42 9.30
C ILE A 449 17.93 -41.95 9.50
N LYS A 450 18.47 -41.60 10.67
CA LYS A 450 18.93 -40.24 10.96
C LYS A 450 20.06 -39.82 10.03
N SER A 451 21.02 -40.71 9.78
CA SER A 451 22.08 -40.53 8.78
C SER A 451 21.52 -40.28 7.38
N ALA A 452 20.56 -41.10 6.94
CA ALA A 452 19.90 -40.94 5.65
C ALA A 452 19.10 -39.63 5.54
N VAL A 453 18.39 -39.23 6.60
CA VAL A 453 17.65 -37.96 6.64
C VAL A 453 18.59 -36.76 6.67
N ALA A 454 19.72 -36.84 7.38
CA ALA A 454 20.75 -35.81 7.38
C ALA A 454 21.34 -35.58 5.97
N LYS A 455 21.46 -36.64 5.16
CA LYS A 455 21.89 -36.55 3.74
C LYS A 455 20.89 -35.88 2.80
N ILE A 456 19.64 -35.66 3.23
CA ILE A 456 18.67 -34.86 2.46
C ILE A 456 19.12 -33.40 2.35
N GLY A 457 19.91 -32.91 3.32
CA GLY A 457 20.44 -31.54 3.36
C GLY A 457 19.36 -30.48 3.58
N ASP A 458 19.76 -29.27 4.00
CA ASP A 458 18.93 -28.05 4.13
C ASP A 458 17.45 -28.26 4.52
N VAL A 459 17.18 -29.08 5.55
CA VAL A 459 15.84 -29.41 6.08
C VAL A 459 15.79 -29.21 7.58
N ASP A 460 14.59 -28.84 8.07
CA ASP A 460 14.28 -28.78 9.49
C ASP A 460 13.69 -30.12 9.92
N LEU A 461 14.45 -30.90 10.69
CA LEU A 461 14.01 -32.20 11.19
C LEU A 461 13.34 -32.07 12.57
N ALA A 462 12.11 -32.55 12.69
CA ALA A 462 11.40 -32.73 13.96
C ALA A 462 11.32 -34.23 14.28
N GLU A 463 12.15 -34.69 15.22
CA GLU A 463 12.18 -36.07 15.68
C GLU A 463 11.24 -36.30 16.86
N VAL A 464 10.45 -37.37 16.80
CA VAL A 464 9.58 -37.83 17.89
C VAL A 464 9.58 -39.34 17.98
N ASP A 465 9.45 -39.87 19.19
CA ASP A 465 9.46 -41.31 19.49
C ASP A 465 8.06 -41.94 19.55
N SER A 466 7.01 -41.12 19.42
CA SER A 466 5.64 -41.53 19.70
C SER A 466 4.63 -40.78 18.85
N GLY A 467 3.50 -41.45 18.55
CA GLY A 467 2.40 -40.82 17.82
C GLY A 467 1.77 -39.64 18.57
N ARG A 468 1.87 -39.59 19.91
CA ARG A 468 1.44 -38.43 20.69
C ARG A 468 2.34 -37.21 20.43
N GLY A 469 3.66 -37.40 20.46
CA GLY A 469 4.62 -36.36 20.10
C GLY A 469 4.42 -35.86 18.66
N ALA A 470 4.17 -36.78 17.72
CA ALA A 470 3.85 -36.43 16.34
C ALA A 470 2.64 -35.50 16.22
N LEU A 471 1.55 -35.79 16.93
CA LEU A 471 0.35 -34.93 16.94
C LEU A 471 0.60 -33.57 17.60
N GLU A 472 1.48 -33.49 18.60
CA GLU A 472 1.86 -32.22 19.20
C GLU A 472 2.64 -31.33 18.22
N ILE A 473 3.60 -31.91 17.49
CA ILE A 473 4.34 -31.21 16.43
C ILE A 473 3.38 -30.75 15.32
N LEU A 474 2.44 -31.59 14.90
CA LEU A 474 1.41 -31.24 13.91
C LEU A 474 0.46 -30.13 14.40
N GLY A 475 0.31 -29.97 15.72
CA GLY A 475 -0.41 -28.84 16.31
C GLY A 475 0.36 -27.52 16.27
N LYS A 476 1.70 -27.56 16.30
CA LYS A 476 2.58 -26.38 16.36
C LYS A 476 3.18 -25.98 15.02
N ALA A 477 3.38 -26.94 14.11
CA ALA A 477 4.10 -26.79 12.86
C ALA A 477 3.38 -27.50 11.70
N SER A 478 3.74 -27.12 10.47
CA SER A 478 3.36 -27.86 9.26
C SER A 478 4.58 -28.52 8.64
N PRO A 479 4.76 -29.83 8.86
CA PRO A 479 5.72 -30.61 8.09
C PRO A 479 5.34 -30.61 6.60
N ASN A 480 6.35 -30.70 5.74
CA ASN A 480 6.23 -30.94 4.32
C ASN A 480 6.27 -32.44 3.98
N LEU A 481 6.84 -33.25 4.88
CA LEU A 481 6.95 -34.70 4.76
C LEU A 481 6.88 -35.34 6.14
N ALA A 482 6.21 -36.49 6.26
CA ALA A 482 6.28 -37.36 7.43
C ALA A 482 6.97 -38.67 7.07
N ILE A 483 7.94 -39.08 7.88
CA ILE A 483 8.61 -40.38 7.81
C ILE A 483 8.21 -41.13 9.08
N ILE A 484 7.50 -42.24 8.94
CA ILE A 484 6.90 -42.96 10.07
C ILE A 484 7.38 -44.40 10.08
N SER A 485 8.02 -44.81 11.17
CA SER A 485 8.41 -46.19 11.41
C SER A 485 7.27 -47.02 11.97
N LEU A 486 7.11 -48.24 11.44
CA LEU A 486 6.10 -49.21 11.85
C LEU A 486 6.68 -50.30 12.78
N ASP A 487 8.00 -50.33 12.97
CA ASP A 487 8.69 -51.49 13.54
C ASP A 487 8.39 -51.72 15.02
N SER A 488 8.28 -50.64 15.78
CA SER A 488 8.12 -50.70 17.23
C SER A 488 6.66 -50.76 17.68
N ASP A 489 5.73 -50.32 16.84
CA ASP A 489 4.30 -50.18 17.16
C ASP A 489 3.48 -50.01 15.88
N LYS A 490 3.24 -51.12 15.18
CA LYS A 490 2.54 -51.13 13.89
C LYS A 490 1.11 -50.57 13.99
N ASP A 491 0.36 -50.97 15.02
CA ASP A 491 -1.01 -50.52 15.21
C ASP A 491 -1.07 -49.04 15.62
N GLY A 492 -0.15 -48.59 16.48
CA GLY A 492 0.00 -47.19 16.84
C GLY A 492 0.37 -46.30 15.65
N ALA A 493 1.29 -46.75 14.78
CA ALA A 493 1.67 -46.04 13.56
C ALA A 493 0.49 -45.95 12.57
N ILE A 494 -0.25 -47.05 12.35
CA ILE A 494 -1.45 -47.03 11.51
C ILE A 494 -2.53 -46.10 12.08
N ALA A 495 -2.74 -46.12 13.40
CA ALA A 495 -3.68 -45.21 14.05
C ALA A 495 -3.25 -43.74 13.93
N LEU A 496 -1.95 -43.45 14.01
CA LEU A 496 -1.40 -42.13 13.77
C LEU A 496 -1.66 -41.67 12.33
N ILE A 497 -1.37 -42.51 11.32
CA ILE A 497 -1.60 -42.18 9.90
C ILE A 497 -3.08 -41.84 9.67
N LYS A 498 -4.01 -42.63 10.21
CA LYS A 498 -5.46 -42.34 10.15
C LYS A 498 -5.80 -40.98 10.78
N LYS A 499 -5.22 -40.67 11.94
CA LYS A 499 -5.42 -39.36 12.59
C LYS A 499 -4.86 -38.21 11.75
N ILE A 500 -3.67 -38.35 11.18
CA ILE A 500 -3.06 -37.34 10.29
C ILE A 500 -3.98 -37.07 9.10
N ARG A 501 -4.49 -38.11 8.44
CA ARG A 501 -5.40 -38.01 7.30
C ARG A 501 -6.76 -37.41 7.67
N GLY A 502 -7.20 -37.59 8.92
CA GLY A 502 -8.41 -36.98 9.46
C GLY A 502 -8.30 -35.48 9.75
N ILE A 503 -7.08 -34.92 9.82
CA ILE A 503 -6.87 -33.48 10.01
C ILE A 503 -6.94 -32.79 8.63
N PRO A 504 -7.90 -31.87 8.38
CA PRO A 504 -8.09 -31.26 7.06
C PRO A 504 -6.82 -30.66 6.46
N ARG A 505 -5.99 -30.02 7.30
CA ARG A 505 -4.71 -29.40 6.92
C ARG A 505 -3.64 -30.40 6.45
N PHE A 506 -3.66 -31.65 6.91
CA PHE A 506 -2.63 -32.67 6.63
C PHE A 506 -3.18 -33.86 5.83
N ARG A 507 -4.39 -33.72 5.27
CA ARG A 507 -5.03 -34.74 4.45
C ARG A 507 -4.13 -35.22 3.30
N PHE A 508 -3.35 -34.31 2.73
CA PHE A 508 -2.45 -34.57 1.60
C PHE A 508 -0.97 -34.53 1.99
N LEU A 509 -0.62 -34.49 3.28
CA LEU A 509 0.77 -34.52 3.73
C LEU A 509 1.45 -35.81 3.22
N PRO A 510 2.55 -35.73 2.44
CA PRO A 510 3.26 -36.92 2.02
C PRO A 510 3.75 -37.75 3.22
N ILE A 511 3.53 -39.06 3.20
CA ILE A 511 3.99 -40.00 4.24
C ILE A 511 4.84 -41.10 3.59
N ILE A 512 6.07 -41.27 4.07
CA ILE A 512 6.92 -42.42 3.81
C ILE A 512 6.87 -43.35 5.03
N ALA A 513 6.39 -44.57 4.84
CA ALA A 513 6.38 -45.61 5.85
C ALA A 513 7.69 -46.41 5.82
N LEU A 514 8.27 -46.67 6.99
CA LEU A 514 9.42 -47.56 7.15
C LEU A 514 8.98 -48.82 7.91
N ALA A 515 9.26 -50.01 7.37
CA ALA A 515 8.90 -51.26 8.02
C ALA A 515 9.96 -52.35 7.84
N LYS A 516 10.12 -53.23 8.83
CA LYS A 516 10.79 -54.52 8.70
C LYS A 516 9.97 -55.46 7.80
N PRO A 517 10.60 -56.47 7.18
CA PRO A 517 9.89 -57.46 6.37
C PRO A 517 8.83 -58.15 7.22
N ALA A 518 7.59 -58.20 6.74
CA ALA A 518 6.47 -58.73 7.51
C ALA A 518 6.41 -60.27 7.57
N GLY A 519 7.22 -60.97 6.76
CA GLY A 519 7.14 -62.41 6.53
C GLY A 519 7.46 -62.76 5.07
N PRO A 520 7.01 -63.92 4.54
CA PRO A 520 7.11 -64.22 3.10
C PRO A 520 6.46 -63.12 2.25
N GLY A 521 6.91 -62.94 0.99
CA GLY A 521 6.62 -61.76 0.15
C GLY A 521 5.15 -61.29 0.12
N ASP A 522 4.19 -62.21 0.15
CA ASP A 522 2.75 -61.94 0.15
C ASP A 522 2.28 -61.08 1.36
N GLU A 523 2.91 -61.19 2.53
CA GLU A 523 2.52 -60.37 3.71
C GLU A 523 3.05 -58.93 3.64
N THR A 524 4.21 -58.73 3.00
CA THR A 524 4.78 -57.38 2.81
C THR A 524 4.00 -56.63 1.74
N ASP A 525 3.57 -57.32 0.68
CA ASP A 525 2.71 -56.74 -0.35
C ASP A 525 1.32 -56.40 0.21
N LYS A 526 0.71 -57.26 1.03
CA LYS A 526 -0.54 -56.94 1.76
C LYS A 526 -0.40 -55.71 2.64
N LEU A 527 0.73 -55.54 3.32
CA LEU A 527 1.01 -54.35 4.11
C LEU A 527 1.10 -53.10 3.22
N ARG A 528 1.79 -53.18 2.07
CA ARG A 528 1.90 -52.08 1.11
C ARG A 528 0.53 -51.64 0.61
N VAL A 529 -0.32 -52.57 0.18
CA VAL A 529 -1.69 -52.26 -0.26
C VAL A 529 -2.48 -51.57 0.85
N ARG A 530 -2.44 -52.11 2.06
CA ARG A 530 -3.14 -51.52 3.21
C ARG A 530 -2.67 -50.10 3.54
N LEU A 531 -1.38 -49.81 3.41
CA LEU A 531 -0.83 -48.47 3.66
C LEU A 531 -1.21 -47.49 2.55
N LEU A 532 -1.22 -47.92 1.29
CA LEU A 532 -1.69 -47.12 0.15
C LEU A 532 -3.18 -46.75 0.31
N GLU A 533 -4.03 -47.67 0.75
CA GLU A 533 -5.45 -47.40 1.04
C GLU A 533 -5.64 -46.36 2.15
N LEU A 534 -4.70 -46.29 3.10
CA LEU A 534 -4.66 -45.27 4.15
C LEU A 534 -4.05 -43.95 3.67
N GLY A 535 -3.64 -43.88 2.41
CA GLY A 535 -3.07 -42.70 1.78
C GLY A 535 -1.58 -42.50 2.09
N VAL A 536 -0.83 -43.53 2.50
CA VAL A 536 0.63 -43.47 2.54
C VAL A 536 1.16 -43.41 1.12
N ASN A 537 2.22 -42.63 0.88
CA ASN A 537 2.72 -42.39 -0.46
C ASN A 537 3.76 -43.42 -0.90
N GLU A 538 4.60 -43.86 0.04
CA GLU A 538 5.69 -44.81 -0.24
C GLU A 538 5.94 -45.71 0.98
N LEU A 539 6.33 -46.96 0.73
CA LEU A 539 6.76 -47.91 1.74
C LEU A 539 8.17 -48.40 1.42
N LEU A 540 9.12 -48.11 2.33
CA LEU A 540 10.49 -48.62 2.30
C LEU A 540 10.67 -49.75 3.31
N VAL A 541 11.15 -50.89 2.83
CA VAL A 541 11.35 -52.10 3.62
C VAL A 541 12.80 -52.19 4.08
N LYS A 542 13.04 -52.38 5.37
CA LYS A 542 14.39 -52.51 5.95
C LYS A 542 14.98 -53.91 5.65
N PRO A 543 16.30 -54.04 5.39
CA PRO A 543 17.26 -52.96 5.20
C PRO A 543 17.13 -52.31 3.81
N PHE A 544 17.14 -50.99 3.75
CA PHE A 544 17.18 -50.21 2.51
C PHE A 544 18.48 -49.42 2.41
N LEU A 545 18.86 -48.99 1.21
CA LEU A 545 20.00 -48.10 1.02
C LEU A 545 19.65 -46.69 1.49
N GLU A 546 20.55 -46.02 2.22
CA GLU A 546 20.31 -44.63 2.67
C GLU A 546 19.99 -43.67 1.49
N SER A 547 20.56 -43.94 0.31
CA SER A 547 20.29 -43.19 -0.92
C SER A 547 18.84 -43.34 -1.41
N GLU A 548 18.17 -44.45 -1.10
CA GLU A 548 16.79 -44.71 -1.49
C GLU A 548 15.82 -43.84 -0.68
N LEU A 549 15.98 -43.80 0.65
CA LEU A 549 15.21 -42.89 1.51
C LEU A 549 15.46 -41.43 1.12
N THR A 550 16.72 -41.06 0.90
CA THR A 550 17.10 -39.71 0.48
C THR A 550 16.41 -39.33 -0.84
N LYS A 551 16.41 -40.23 -1.82
CA LYS A 551 15.77 -40.01 -3.13
C LYS A 551 14.25 -39.84 -3.00
N GLN A 552 13.59 -40.70 -2.23
CA GLN A 552 12.14 -40.63 -2.04
C GLN A 552 11.72 -39.37 -1.27
N ALA A 553 12.43 -39.04 -0.19
CA ALA A 553 12.18 -37.80 0.53
C ALA A 553 12.37 -36.58 -0.37
N ASN A 554 13.44 -36.55 -1.18
CA ASN A 554 13.68 -35.51 -2.18
C ASN A 554 12.61 -35.41 -3.28
N PHE A 555 11.89 -36.49 -3.56
CA PHE A 555 10.79 -36.47 -4.53
C PHE A 555 9.55 -35.78 -3.94
N TYR A 556 9.19 -36.12 -2.70
CA TYR A 556 7.99 -35.57 -2.05
C TYR A 556 8.17 -34.17 -1.46
N LEU A 557 9.41 -33.73 -1.28
CA LEU A 557 9.73 -32.36 -0.86
C LEU A 557 9.76 -31.36 -2.05
N ARG A 558 9.42 -31.75 -3.28
CA ARG A 558 9.39 -30.90 -4.50
C ARG A 558 8.05 -30.21 -4.76
#